data_AF-A0A971VYC4-F1
#
_entry.id   AF-A0A971VYC4-F1
#
_cell.length_a   1.000
_cell.length_b   1.000
_cell.length_c   1.000
_cell.angle_alpha   90.00
_cell.angle_beta   90.00
_cell.angle_gamma   90.00
#
_symmetry.space_group_name_H-M   'P 1'
#
loop_
_entity.id
_entity.type
_entity.pdbx_description
1 polymer ?
#
loop_
_entity_poly.entity_id
_entity_poly.type
_entity_poly.pdbx_seq_one_letter_code
_entity_poly.pdbx_strand_id
1 'polypeptide(L)'
;MYNRRTAWTYSKPLRTKGGIKSRVNRGRFHGSNWWSKRWIEILEGSIDSARLARGRSYARKGQVIDIEIEPGLVTASVQGTRKKPYQIRLGFETLSEEAMSMLLFRFRERSSFAARLLSGEMPDEMEKVFKEAGISLFPS
;
A
#
# COMPACT_ATOMS: atom_id res chain seq x y z
N MET A 1 41.28 20.81 18.32
CA MET A 1 40.55 21.23 17.10
C MET A 1 39.54 20.15 16.73
N TYR A 2 38.25 20.36 16.99
CA TYR A 2 37.19 19.40 16.62
C TYR A 2 36.80 19.59 15.14
N ASN A 3 37.09 18.60 14.31
CA ASN A 3 36.76 18.61 12.88
C ASN A 3 35.27 18.30 12.68
N ARG A 4 34.44 19.35 12.63
CA ARG A 4 33.01 19.27 12.26
C ARG A 4 32.88 19.20 10.74
N ARG A 5 32.86 18.00 10.13
CA ARG A 5 32.31 17.77 8.77
C ARG A 5 31.77 16.34 8.60
N THR A 6 30.60 16.03 9.15
CA THR A 6 29.75 14.97 8.60
C THR A 6 28.72 15.61 7.67
N ALA A 7 29.15 15.98 6.48
CA ALA A 7 28.21 16.29 5.41
C ALA A 7 27.50 14.97 5.05
N TRP A 8 26.23 14.85 5.44
CA TRP A 8 25.41 13.69 5.09
C TRP A 8 25.18 13.71 3.57
N THR A 9 26.04 13.03 2.81
CA THR A 9 25.88 12.93 1.36
C THR A 9 24.66 12.07 1.06
N TYR A 10 23.64 12.69 0.48
CA TYR A 10 22.46 11.98 -0.01
C TYR A 10 22.88 10.98 -1.09
N SER A 11 23.09 9.72 -0.68
CA SER A 11 23.42 8.64 -1.60
C SER A 11 22.16 8.19 -2.33
N LYS A 12 22.25 8.05 -3.66
CA LYS A 12 21.15 7.51 -4.46
C LYS A 12 20.98 6.02 -4.16
N PRO A 13 19.74 5.49 -4.13
CA PRO A 13 19.52 4.05 -4.02
C PRO A 13 20.23 3.31 -5.15
N LEU A 14 20.75 2.11 -4.86
CA LEU A 14 21.30 1.23 -5.88
C LEU A 14 20.19 0.82 -6.84
N ARG A 15 20.53 0.48 -8.09
CA ARG A 15 19.53 0.00 -9.06
C ARG A 15 19.19 -1.45 -8.80
N THR A 16 17.91 -1.80 -8.86
CA THR A 16 17.44 -3.19 -8.94
C THR A 16 17.51 -3.69 -10.39
N LYS A 17 17.62 -5.01 -10.54
CA LYS A 17 17.33 -5.69 -11.81
C LYS A 17 15.93 -6.27 -11.71
N GLY A 18 14.98 -5.72 -12.49
CA GLY A 18 13.62 -6.26 -12.57
C GLY A 18 12.69 -5.98 -11.39
N GLY A 19 13.00 -5.01 -10.53
CA GLY A 19 12.11 -4.70 -9.40
C GLY A 19 10.75 -4.14 -9.83
N ILE A 20 9.74 -4.34 -8.99
CA ILE A 20 8.34 -3.96 -9.15
C ILE A 20 8.24 -2.45 -9.30
N LYS A 21 7.68 -2.01 -10.44
CA LYS A 21 7.47 -0.60 -10.77
C LYS A 21 6.01 -0.22 -10.59
N SER A 22 5.79 0.97 -10.05
CA SER A 22 4.47 1.59 -10.06
C SER A 22 4.01 1.79 -11.51
N ARG A 23 2.74 1.47 -11.78
CA ARG A 23 2.06 1.82 -13.04
C ARG A 23 1.88 3.33 -13.20
N VAL A 24 1.96 4.09 -12.10
CA VAL A 24 1.79 5.54 -12.07
C VAL A 24 3.16 6.24 -12.14
N ASN A 25 3.56 6.63 -13.36
CA ASN A 25 4.88 7.20 -13.61
C ASN A 25 4.98 8.72 -13.40
N ARG A 26 3.86 9.45 -13.40
CA ARG A 26 3.78 10.93 -13.25
C ARG A 26 2.51 11.34 -12.49
N GLY A 27 2.46 12.60 -12.05
CA GLY A 27 1.28 13.16 -11.37
C GLY A 27 1.05 12.64 -9.95
N ARG A 28 -0.20 12.74 -9.49
CA ARG A 28 -0.66 12.21 -8.19
C ARG A 28 -0.43 10.69 -8.14
N PHE A 29 0.03 10.18 -7.01
CA PHE A 29 0.45 8.79 -6.88
C PHE A 29 -0.71 7.89 -6.45
N HIS A 30 -1.73 7.76 -7.29
CA HIS A 30 -2.83 6.81 -7.10
C HIS A 30 -3.28 6.28 -8.47
N GLY A 31 -3.90 5.10 -8.47
CA GLY A 31 -4.57 4.56 -9.66
C GLY A 31 -5.77 5.39 -10.10
N SER A 32 -6.42 4.97 -11.18
CA SER A 32 -7.66 5.61 -11.67
C SER A 32 -8.88 5.27 -10.83
N ASN A 33 -8.83 4.23 -10.01
CA ASN A 33 -9.95 3.79 -9.19
C ASN A 33 -10.05 4.57 -7.87
N TRP A 34 -11.26 4.67 -7.34
CA TRP A 34 -11.58 5.47 -6.15
C TRP A 34 -10.81 4.98 -4.91
N TRP A 35 -10.69 3.65 -4.74
CA TRP A 35 -10.10 3.05 -3.55
C TRP A 35 -8.59 3.25 -3.49
N SER A 36 -7.88 3.29 -4.62
CA SER A 36 -6.46 3.65 -4.64
C SER A 36 -6.24 5.10 -4.24
N LYS A 37 -7.12 6.01 -4.69
CA LYS A 37 -7.07 7.41 -4.27
C LYS A 37 -7.32 7.53 -2.77
N ARG A 38 -8.37 6.86 -2.26
CA ARG A 38 -8.73 6.86 -0.84
C ARG A 38 -7.61 6.31 0.06
N TRP A 39 -6.98 5.20 -0.35
CA TRP A 39 -5.81 4.64 0.35
C TRP A 39 -4.65 5.64 0.47
N ILE A 40 -4.34 6.33 -0.62
CA ILE A 40 -3.22 7.29 -0.66
C ILE A 40 -3.53 8.52 0.20
N GLU A 41 -4.78 8.99 0.20
CA GLU A 41 -5.21 10.08 1.09
C GLU A 41 -5.03 9.72 2.57
N ILE A 42 -5.35 8.48 2.97
CA ILE A 42 -5.12 8.00 4.34
C ILE A 42 -3.62 8.01 4.67
N LEU A 43 -2.78 7.47 3.78
CA LEU A 43 -1.33 7.48 3.98
C LEU A 43 -0.77 8.90 4.07
N GLU A 44 -1.28 9.84 3.27
CA GLU A 44 -0.89 11.25 3.28
C GLU A 44 -1.30 11.99 4.57
N GLY A 45 -2.39 11.56 5.22
CA GLY A 45 -2.80 12.06 6.53
C GLY A 45 -1.99 11.49 7.70
N SER A 46 -1.47 10.27 7.57
CA SER A 46 -0.89 9.52 8.70
C SER A 46 0.65 9.36 8.65
N ILE A 47 1.30 9.69 7.53
CA ILE A 47 2.76 9.49 7.34
C ILE A 47 3.45 10.80 6.95
N ASP A 48 4.66 10.99 7.50
CA ASP A 48 5.56 12.09 7.10
C ASP A 48 5.69 12.23 5.57
N SER A 49 5.47 13.46 5.09
CA SER A 49 5.45 13.78 3.66
C SER A 49 6.77 13.49 2.95
N ALA A 50 7.92 13.65 3.62
CA ALA A 50 9.23 13.36 3.05
C ALA A 50 9.46 11.85 2.91
N ARG A 51 8.98 11.06 3.88
CA ARG A 51 8.96 9.58 3.79
C ARG A 51 8.07 9.11 2.64
N LEU A 52 6.87 9.66 2.47
CA LEU A 52 6.00 9.34 1.33
C LEU A 52 6.64 9.72 -0.01
N ALA A 53 7.24 10.91 -0.11
CA ALA A 53 7.95 11.33 -1.32
C ALA A 53 9.07 10.35 -1.71
N ARG A 54 9.84 9.86 -0.73
CA ARG A 54 10.85 8.81 -0.97
C ARG A 54 10.23 7.50 -1.42
N GLY A 55 9.17 7.03 -0.74
CA GLY A 55 8.45 5.81 -1.13
C GLY A 55 7.94 5.87 -2.57
N ARG A 56 7.34 6.98 -2.97
CA ARG A 56 6.88 7.23 -4.35
C ARG A 56 8.03 7.18 -5.36
N SER A 57 9.16 7.80 -5.03
CA SER A 57 10.37 7.77 -5.86
C SER A 57 10.89 6.34 -6.02
N TYR A 58 10.88 5.54 -4.96
CA TYR A 58 11.33 4.15 -4.95
C TYR A 58 10.41 3.28 -5.82
N ALA A 59 9.09 3.39 -5.63
CA ALA A 59 8.12 2.64 -6.42
C ALA A 59 8.19 2.98 -7.91
N ARG A 60 8.38 4.25 -8.29
CA ARG A 60 8.54 4.65 -9.70
C ARG A 60 9.85 4.14 -10.32
N LYS A 61 10.92 4.06 -9.53
CA LYS A 61 12.24 3.61 -9.99
C LYS A 61 12.38 2.09 -9.99
N GLY A 62 11.38 1.35 -9.51
CA GLY A 62 11.43 -0.11 -9.44
C GLY A 62 12.25 -0.63 -8.28
N GLN A 63 12.35 0.11 -7.18
CA GLN A 63 13.22 -0.25 -6.05
C GLN A 63 12.64 -1.34 -5.14
N VAL A 64 11.38 -1.71 -5.32
CA VAL A 64 10.76 -2.82 -4.61
C VAL A 64 11.15 -4.11 -5.35
N ILE A 65 11.84 -5.02 -4.68
CA ILE A 65 12.33 -6.27 -5.28
C ILE A 65 11.21 -7.29 -5.32
N ASP A 66 10.54 -7.47 -4.18
CA ASP A 66 9.44 -8.41 -3.98
C ASP A 66 8.41 -7.80 -3.02
N ILE A 67 7.19 -8.34 -3.06
CA ILE A 67 6.11 -8.07 -2.11
C ILE A 67 5.43 -9.41 -1.84
N GLU A 68 5.27 -9.76 -0.56
CA GLU A 68 4.44 -10.89 -0.13
C GLU A 68 3.25 -10.35 0.66
N ILE A 69 2.08 -10.94 0.42
CA ILE A 69 0.83 -10.52 1.03
C ILE A 69 0.20 -11.75 1.67
N GLU A 70 0.06 -11.70 2.99
CA GLU A 70 -0.60 -12.68 3.83
C GLU A 70 -1.77 -12.00 4.57
N PRO A 71 -2.75 -12.74 5.09
CA PRO A 71 -3.79 -12.17 5.94
C PRO A 71 -3.18 -11.37 7.10
N GLY A 72 -3.43 -10.06 7.12
CA GLY A 72 -2.93 -9.16 8.18
C GLY A 72 -1.47 -8.73 8.05
N LEU A 73 -0.71 -9.20 7.06
CA LEU A 73 0.71 -8.85 6.92
C LEU A 73 1.10 -8.65 5.47
N VAL A 74 1.74 -7.51 5.20
CA VAL A 74 2.46 -7.28 3.94
C VAL A 74 3.95 -7.14 4.25
N THR A 75 4.78 -7.96 3.60
CA THR A 75 6.23 -7.84 3.65
C THR A 75 6.77 -7.42 2.29
N ALA A 76 7.92 -6.74 2.28
CA ALA A 76 8.60 -6.43 1.03
C ALA A 76 10.11 -6.23 1.23
N SER A 77 10.88 -6.71 0.27
CA SER A 77 12.30 -6.39 0.11
C SER A 77 12.46 -5.14 -0.74
N VAL A 78 13.17 -4.14 -0.22
CA VAL A 78 13.35 -2.85 -0.91
C VAL A 78 14.83 -2.49 -1.00
N GLN A 79 15.26 -2.18 -2.22
CA GLN A 79 16.62 -1.75 -2.49
C GLN A 79 16.82 -0.29 -2.12
N GLY A 80 17.64 -0.08 -1.09
CA GLY A 80 18.10 1.24 -0.66
C GLY A 80 19.49 1.59 -1.21
N THR A 81 20.21 2.42 -0.48
CA THR A 81 21.60 2.80 -0.79
C THR A 81 22.61 1.72 -0.44
N ARG A 82 22.26 0.80 0.48
CA ARG A 82 23.13 -0.29 0.95
C ARG A 82 23.08 -1.47 -0.02
N LYS A 83 24.17 -2.24 -0.10
CA LYS A 83 24.26 -3.46 -0.92
C LYS A 83 23.18 -4.49 -0.57
N LYS A 84 22.90 -4.67 0.72
CA LYS A 84 21.81 -5.55 1.19
C LYS A 84 20.48 -4.76 1.18
N PRO A 85 19.45 -5.24 0.46
CA PRO A 85 18.09 -4.71 0.56
C PRO A 85 17.59 -4.75 2.01
N TYR A 86 16.71 -3.82 2.36
CA TYR A 86 16.06 -3.83 3.67
C TYR A 86 14.65 -4.42 3.55
N GLN A 87 14.22 -5.04 4.64
CA GLN A 87 12.88 -5.63 4.75
C GLN A 87 11.93 -4.62 5.40
N ILE A 88 10.72 -4.53 4.86
CA ILE A 88 9.61 -3.79 5.48
C ILE A 88 8.48 -4.75 5.83
N ARG A 89 7.72 -4.38 6.87
CA ARG A 89 6.53 -5.09 7.31
C ARG A 89 5.43 -4.07 7.59
N LEU A 90 4.23 -4.34 7.08
CA LEU A 90 3.01 -3.58 7.35
C LEU A 90 1.99 -4.55 7.93
N GLY A 91 1.61 -4.32 9.18
CA GLY A 91 0.60 -5.11 9.88
C GLY A 91 -0.79 -4.48 9.73
N PHE A 92 -1.80 -5.33 9.60
CA PHE A 92 -3.21 -4.95 9.52
C PHE A 92 -4.02 -5.84 10.44
N GLU A 93 -5.07 -5.26 11.04
CA GLU A 93 -6.08 -6.06 11.71
C GLU A 93 -6.80 -6.92 10.69
N THR A 94 -6.96 -8.20 11.02
CA THR A 94 -7.73 -9.13 10.19
C THR A 94 -9.20 -9.10 10.61
N LEU A 95 -10.08 -9.42 9.67
CA LEU A 95 -11.51 -9.53 9.94
C LEU A 95 -11.75 -10.72 10.87
N SER A 96 -12.59 -10.55 11.89
CA SER A 96 -13.09 -11.68 12.68
C SER A 96 -13.94 -12.63 11.83
N GLU A 97 -14.22 -13.83 12.34
CA GLU A 97 -15.07 -14.79 11.62
C GLU A 97 -16.51 -14.27 11.48
N GLU A 98 -17.03 -13.57 12.48
CA GLU A 98 -18.36 -12.96 12.49
C GLU A 98 -18.45 -11.84 11.45
N ALA A 99 -17.44 -10.97 11.45
CA ALA A 99 -17.23 -9.91 10.48
C ALA A 99 -17.23 -10.44 9.03
N MET A 100 -16.42 -11.47 8.79
CA MET A 100 -16.32 -12.12 7.49
C MET A 100 -17.66 -12.74 7.08
N SER A 101 -18.33 -13.42 8.00
CA SER A 101 -19.64 -14.06 7.74
C SER A 101 -20.71 -13.03 7.37
N MET A 102 -20.73 -11.88 8.07
CA MET A 102 -21.64 -10.78 7.75
C MET A 102 -21.37 -10.21 6.36
N LEU A 103 -20.11 -9.95 6.01
CA LEU A 103 -19.73 -9.45 4.69
C LEU A 103 -20.11 -10.42 3.57
N LEU A 104 -19.86 -11.73 3.75
CA LEU A 104 -20.22 -12.76 2.79
C LEU A 104 -21.74 -12.88 2.63
N PHE A 105 -22.51 -12.73 3.71
CA PHE A 105 -23.97 -12.68 3.63
C PHE A 105 -24.43 -11.50 2.76
N ARG A 106 -23.88 -10.29 2.98
CA ARG A 106 -24.19 -9.11 2.15
C ARG A 106 -23.78 -9.26 0.70
N PHE A 107 -22.67 -9.94 0.42
CA PHE A 107 -22.23 -10.20 -0.96
C PHE A 107 -23.16 -11.18 -1.68
N ARG A 108 -23.75 -12.14 -0.96
CA ARG A 108 -24.76 -13.04 -1.53
C ARG A 108 -26.04 -12.32 -1.94
N GLU A 109 -26.44 -11.28 -1.21
CA GLU A 109 -27.59 -10.44 -1.57
C GLU A 109 -27.33 -9.65 -2.88
N ARG A 110 -26.07 -9.54 -3.32
CA ARG A 110 -25.65 -8.74 -4.49
C ARG A 110 -24.66 -9.52 -5.36
N SER A 111 -25.16 -10.45 -6.17
CA SER A 111 -24.35 -11.32 -7.04
C SER A 111 -23.38 -10.57 -7.98
N SER A 112 -23.70 -9.33 -8.35
CA SER A 112 -22.82 -8.47 -9.16
C SER A 112 -21.53 -8.06 -8.46
N PHE A 113 -21.47 -8.08 -7.12
CA PHE A 113 -20.27 -7.68 -6.38
C PHE A 113 -19.13 -8.67 -6.57
N ALA A 114 -19.43 -9.96 -6.50
CA ALA A 114 -18.43 -11.01 -6.72
C ALA A 114 -17.80 -10.89 -8.11
N ALA A 115 -18.62 -10.66 -9.15
CA ALA A 115 -18.13 -10.47 -10.51
C ALA A 115 -17.22 -9.24 -10.66
N ARG A 116 -17.58 -8.10 -10.06
CA ARG A 116 -16.75 -6.87 -10.07
C ARG A 116 -15.44 -7.06 -9.32
N LEU A 117 -15.48 -7.70 -8.15
CA LEU A 117 -14.24 -7.99 -7.40
C LEU A 117 -13.31 -8.93 -8.16
N LEU A 118 -13.84 -9.96 -8.81
CA LEU A 118 -13.07 -10.87 -9.67
C LEU A 118 -12.48 -10.16 -10.89
N SER A 119 -13.11 -9.11 -11.41
CA SER A 119 -12.55 -8.26 -12.46
C SER A 119 -11.57 -7.20 -11.94
N GLY A 120 -11.29 -7.16 -10.64
CA GLY A 120 -10.40 -6.19 -10.00
C GLY A 120 -11.02 -4.82 -9.79
N GLU A 121 -12.34 -4.72 -9.87
CA GLU A 121 -13.12 -3.50 -9.62
C GLU A 121 -13.71 -3.53 -8.21
N MET A 122 -13.38 -2.53 -7.40
CA MET A 122 -14.00 -2.37 -6.08
C MET A 122 -15.31 -1.58 -6.23
N PRO A 123 -16.49 -2.15 -5.88
CA PRO A 123 -17.75 -1.41 -5.87
C PRO A 123 -17.69 -0.16 -4.99
N ASP A 124 -18.23 0.96 -5.45
CA ASP A 124 -18.25 2.22 -4.68
C ASP A 124 -19.02 2.08 -3.34
N GLU A 125 -20.00 1.18 -3.32
CA GLU A 125 -20.81 0.87 -2.13
C GLU A 125 -20.05 0.04 -1.09
N MET A 126 -18.84 -0.47 -1.41
CA MET A 126 -18.11 -1.40 -0.53
C MET A 126 -17.80 -0.79 0.83
N GLU A 127 -17.43 0.49 0.86
CA GLU A 127 -17.14 1.16 2.14
C GLU A 127 -18.39 1.24 3.03
N LYS A 128 -19.58 1.36 2.44
CA LYS A 128 -20.85 1.34 3.17
C LYS A 128 -21.13 -0.06 3.74
N VAL A 129 -20.92 -1.11 2.96
CA VAL A 129 -21.11 -2.51 3.40
C VAL A 129 -20.20 -2.85 4.58
N PHE A 130 -18.93 -2.43 4.53
CA PHE A 130 -18.01 -2.61 5.66
C PHE A 130 -18.48 -1.85 6.90
N LYS A 131 -18.90 -0.58 6.75
CA LYS A 131 -19.43 0.23 7.86
C LYS A 131 -20.67 -0.39 8.49
N GLU A 132 -21.60 -0.94 7.69
CA GLU A 132 -22.79 -1.63 8.18
C GLU A 132 -22.46 -2.92 8.94
N ALA A 133 -21.33 -3.57 8.60
CA ALA A 133 -20.79 -4.71 9.36
C ALA A 133 -19.99 -4.29 10.61
N GLY A 134 -19.89 -2.98 10.91
CA GLY A 134 -19.16 -2.44 12.05
C GLY A 134 -17.65 -2.35 11.86
N ILE A 135 -17.16 -2.39 10.61
CA ILE A 135 -15.74 -2.51 10.29
C ILE A 135 -15.34 -1.43 9.29
N SER A 136 -14.08 -1.00 9.33
CA SER A 136 -13.54 -0.12 8.30
C SER A 136 -12.89 -0.93 7.18
N LEU A 137 -13.21 -0.60 5.93
CA LEU A 137 -12.51 -1.16 4.76
C LEU A 137 -11.03 -0.73 4.71
N PHE A 138 -10.73 0.44 5.27
CA PHE A 138 -9.38 1.01 5.29
C PHE A 138 -8.85 1.11 6.73
N PRO A 139 -7.52 1.06 6.93
CA PRO A 139 -6.90 1.32 8.21
C PRO A 139 -7.32 2.68 8.77
N SER A 140 -7.60 2.69 10.08
CA SER A 140 -7.87 3.89 10.88
C SER A 140 -6.61 4.41 11.54
#